data_AF-A0A7X2KCZ2-F1
#
_entry.id   AF-A0A7X2KCZ2-F1
#
_cell.length_a   1.000
_cell.length_b   1.000
_cell.length_c   1.000
_cell.angle_alpha   90.00
_cell.angle_beta   90.00
_cell.angle_gamma   90.00
#
_symmetry.space_group_name_H-M   'P 1'
#
loop_
_entity.id
_entity.type
_entity.pdbx_description
1 polymer ?
#
loop_
_entity_poly.entity_id
_entity_poly.type
_entity_poly.pdbx_seq_one_letter_code
_entity_poly.pdbx_strand_id
1 'polypeptide(L)'
;MKVSRNCPIDDMYICNCNGLNERDVDKAICAGVQRCSQVYSFHGCRAECGKCLPEIRARMQRTQSSVSIANAPVISGSPSVCTAEFAGAD
;
A
#
# COMPACT_ATOMS: atom_id res chain seq x y z
N MET A 1 28.95 9.99 17.43
CA MET A 1 27.98 9.57 16.40
C MET A 1 27.38 10.83 15.77
N LYS A 2 27.63 11.09 14.47
CA LYS A 2 27.09 12.27 13.78
C LYS A 2 25.74 11.89 13.17
N VAL A 3 24.65 12.13 13.90
CA VAL A 3 23.33 12.23 13.30
C VAL A 3 23.36 13.49 12.45
N SER A 4 23.57 13.33 11.14
CA SER A 4 23.53 14.43 10.17
C SER A 4 22.14 15.04 10.19
N ARG A 5 22.07 16.25 10.76
CA ARG A 5 20.88 17.08 10.96
C ARG A 5 20.41 17.74 9.66
N ASN A 6 19.99 16.93 8.69
CA ASN A 6 19.22 17.42 7.53
C ASN A 6 18.29 16.32 6.98
N CYS A 7 17.60 15.61 7.88
CA CYS A 7 16.54 14.67 7.51
C CYS A 7 15.27 15.50 7.24
N PRO A 8 14.67 15.46 6.03
CA PRO A 8 13.34 16.01 5.84
C PRO A 8 12.41 15.41 6.90
N ILE A 9 11.68 16.25 7.61
CA ILE A 9 10.89 15.89 8.80
C ILE A 9 9.71 15.01 8.35
N ASP A 10 9.97 13.74 8.03
CA ASP A 10 8.96 12.67 7.96
C ASP A 10 8.74 12.15 9.40
N ASP A 11 8.41 13.08 10.29
CA ASP A 11 8.20 12.86 11.74
C ASP A 11 6.75 12.50 12.08
N MET A 12 5.92 12.17 11.09
CA MET A 12 4.55 11.74 11.40
C MET A 12 4.58 10.32 11.97
N TYR A 13 4.08 10.18 13.20
CA TYR A 13 3.78 8.88 13.75
C TYR A 13 2.56 8.28 13.06
N ILE A 14 2.77 7.11 12.47
CA ILE A 14 1.68 6.30 11.91
C ILE A 14 1.07 5.44 13.01
N CYS A 15 1.88 4.85 13.90
CA CYS A 15 1.42 4.02 15.01
C CYS A 15 1.82 4.63 16.36
N ASN A 16 0.85 5.14 17.11
CA ASN A 16 1.09 5.66 18.46
C ASN A 16 1.36 4.56 19.51
N CYS A 17 0.80 3.36 19.32
CA CYS A 17 0.97 2.25 20.26
C CYS A 17 2.40 1.70 20.25
N ASN A 18 2.94 1.45 19.05
CA ASN A 18 4.27 0.86 18.87
C ASN A 18 5.35 1.89 18.51
N GLY A 19 5.01 3.18 18.46
CA GLY A 19 5.95 4.25 18.11
C GLY A 19 6.49 4.21 16.68
N LEU A 20 5.71 3.66 15.72
CA LEU A 20 6.14 3.60 14.33
C LEU A 20 5.86 4.93 13.62
N ASN A 21 6.88 5.51 13.01
CA ASN A 21 6.79 6.69 12.16
C ASN A 21 6.70 6.29 10.67
N GLU A 22 6.48 7.28 9.80
CA GLU A 22 6.40 7.06 8.36
C GLU A 22 7.59 6.28 7.82
N ARG A 23 8.80 6.72 8.19
CA ARG A 23 10.07 6.14 7.77
C ARG A 23 10.15 4.65 8.12
N ASP A 24 9.68 4.26 9.29
CA ASP A 24 9.71 2.86 9.71
C ASP A 24 8.73 2.01 8.89
N VAL A 25 7.56 2.54 8.56
CA VAL A 25 6.62 1.85 7.66
C VAL A 25 7.19 1.75 6.25
N ASP A 26 7.77 2.84 5.71
CA ASP A 26 8.38 2.86 4.38
C ASP A 26 9.58 1.91 4.27
N LYS A 27 10.43 1.82 5.30
CA LYS A 27 11.51 0.81 5.36
C LYS A 27 10.96 -0.61 5.24
N ALA A 28 9.88 -0.92 5.94
CA ALA A 28 9.26 -2.25 5.88
C ALA A 28 8.69 -2.52 4.47
N ILE A 29 8.05 -1.53 3.85
CA ILE A 29 7.54 -1.63 2.46
C ILE A 29 8.69 -1.85 1.47
N CYS A 30 9.77 -1.08 1.58
CA CYS A 30 10.99 -1.25 0.76
C CYS A 30 11.66 -2.62 0.97
N ALA A 31 11.54 -3.21 2.17
CA ALA A 31 12.00 -4.58 2.43
C ALA A 31 11.10 -5.65 1.77
N GLY A 32 10.01 -5.26 1.11
CA GLY A 32 9.16 -6.15 0.33
C GLY A 32 7.97 -6.74 1.09
N VAL A 33 7.64 -6.23 2.28
CA VAL A 33 6.49 -6.74 3.04
C VAL A 33 5.18 -6.48 2.28
N GLN A 34 4.30 -7.49 2.25
CA GLN A 34 3.05 -7.46 1.48
C GLN A 34 1.80 -7.33 2.35
N ARG A 35 1.95 -7.46 3.67
CA ARG A 35 0.84 -7.43 4.63
C ARG A 35 1.16 -6.53 5.82
N CYS A 36 0.15 -5.83 6.36
CA CYS A 36 0.36 -4.98 7.54
C CYS A 36 0.90 -5.77 8.75
N SER A 37 0.51 -7.04 8.91
CA SER A 37 1.05 -7.90 9.97
C SER A 37 2.57 -8.12 9.87
N GLN A 38 3.10 -8.17 8.65
CA GLN A 38 4.53 -8.30 8.39
C GLN A 38 5.27 -7.00 8.72
N VAL A 39 4.64 -5.83 8.61
CA VAL A 39 5.23 -4.55 9.05
C VAL A 39 5.52 -4.60 10.55
N TYR A 40 4.57 -5.05 11.37
CA TYR A 40 4.82 -5.19 12.81
C TYR A 40 5.87 -6.26 13.12
N SER A 41 5.82 -7.40 12.42
CA SER A 41 6.80 -8.48 12.61
C SER A 41 8.22 -8.04 12.23
N PHE A 42 8.37 -7.21 11.19
CA PHE A 42 9.65 -6.63 10.77
C PHE A 42 10.27 -5.73 11.85
N HIS A 43 9.43 -5.00 12.59
CA HIS A 43 9.83 -4.14 13.71
C HIS A 43 9.82 -4.85 15.07
N GLY A 44 9.58 -6.17 15.10
CA GLY A 44 9.55 -6.96 16.33
C GLY A 44 8.38 -6.64 17.27
N CYS A 45 7.31 -6.01 16.76
CA CYS A 45 6.15 -5.61 17.54
C CYS A 45 4.86 -6.29 17.06
N ARG A 46 3.74 -6.04 17.76
CA ARG A 46 2.42 -6.59 17.44
C ARG A 46 1.39 -5.47 17.36
N ALA A 47 0.36 -5.65 16.55
CA ALA A 47 -0.74 -4.71 16.47
C ALA A 47 -1.58 -4.77 17.76
N GLU A 48 -1.85 -3.61 18.37
CA GLU A 48 -2.68 -3.51 19.58
C GLU A 48 -4.07 -2.94 19.29
N CYS A 49 -4.17 -1.68 18.85
CA CYS A 49 -5.46 -1.02 18.62
C CYS A 49 -5.93 -1.05 17.15
N GLY A 50 -5.03 -1.35 16.20
CA GLY A 50 -5.34 -1.42 14.76
C GLY A 50 -5.67 -0.09 14.06
N LYS A 51 -5.72 1.05 14.77
CA LYS A 51 -6.13 2.36 14.20
C LYS A 51 -5.25 2.84 13.04
N CYS A 52 -4.00 2.40 13.01
CA CYS A 52 -3.02 2.73 11.98
C CYS A 52 -3.06 1.82 10.75
N LEU A 53 -3.78 0.69 10.80
CA LEU A 53 -3.91 -0.25 9.68
C LEU A 53 -4.41 0.38 8.36
N PRO A 54 -5.47 1.21 8.34
CA PRO A 54 -5.92 1.82 7.08
C PRO A 54 -4.83 2.69 6.43
N GLU A 55 -4.10 3.47 7.22
CA GLU A 55 -3.03 4.33 6.70
C GLU A 55 -1.82 3.54 6.22
N ILE A 56 -1.38 2.52 6.97
CA ILE A 56 -0.32 1.60 6.53
C ILE A 56 -0.70 0.95 5.21
N ARG A 57 -1.96 0.48 5.06
CA ARG A 57 -2.44 -0.15 3.83
C ARG A 57 -2.46 0.83 2.66
N ALA A 58 -2.94 2.06 2.86
CA ALA A 58 -2.97 3.08 1.83
C ALA A 58 -1.55 3.43 1.33
N ARG A 59 -0.55 3.43 2.21
CA ARG A 59 0.86 3.61 1.84
C ARG A 59 1.40 2.43 1.04
N MET A 60 1.15 1.21 1.50
CA MET A 60 1.55 0.00 0.76
C MET A 60 1.01 0.01 -0.67
N GLN A 61 -0.27 0.38 -0.84
CA GLN A 61 -0.89 0.48 -2.17
C GLN A 61 -0.27 1.58 -3.03
N ARG A 62 -0.01 2.77 -2.47
CA ARG A 62 0.64 3.88 -3.19
C ARG A 62 2.05 3.49 -3.67
N THR A 63 2.86 2.88 -2.80
CA THR A 63 4.22 2.46 -3.16
C THR A 63 4.22 1.29 -4.16
N GLN A 64 3.25 0.39 -4.10
CA GLN A 64 3.12 -0.67 -5.10
C GLN A 64 2.68 -0.11 -6.47
N SER A 65 1.79 0.88 -6.47
CA SER A 65 1.32 1.53 -7.70
C SER A 65 2.40 2.33 -8.42
N SER A 66 3.40 2.87 -7.71
CA SER A 66 4.55 3.54 -8.32
C SER A 66 5.60 2.59 -8.90
N VAL A 67 5.60 1.31 -8.50
CA VAL A 67 6.54 0.27 -8.97
C VAL A 67 5.93 -0.58 -10.11
N SER A 68 4.65 -0.42 -10.42
CA SER A 68 3.96 -1.15 -11.49
C SER A 68 4.14 -0.52 -12.88
N ILE A 69 5.35 -0.65 -13.43
CA ILE A 69 5.57 -0.83 -14.89
C ILE A 69 5.99 -2.29 -15.20
N ALA A 70 6.11 -3.19 -14.21
CA ALA A 70 6.66 -4.53 -14.47
C ALA A 70 5.99 -5.71 -13.72
N ASN A 71 4.66 -5.74 -13.55
CA ASN A 71 3.99 -7.02 -13.27
C ASN A 71 2.48 -7.00 -13.59
N ALA A 72 2.13 -7.57 -14.74
CA ALA A 72 0.75 -7.93 -15.10
C ALA A 72 0.56 -9.44 -14.92
N PRO A 73 -0.64 -9.91 -14.51
CA PRO A 73 -1.29 -10.98 -15.21
C PRO A 73 -2.25 -10.36 -16.21
N VAL A 74 -1.83 -10.36 -17.48
CA VAL A 74 -2.73 -10.33 -18.63
C VAL A 74 -3.55 -11.61 -18.61
N ILE A 75 -4.82 -11.56 -18.20
CA ILE A 75 -5.92 -12.39 -18.75
C ILE A 75 -7.23 -12.12 -17.98
N SER A 76 -8.11 -11.33 -18.61
CA SER A 76 -9.51 -11.72 -18.70
C SER A 76 -9.96 -11.38 -20.11
N GLY A 77 -9.91 -12.40 -20.97
CA GLY A 77 -10.43 -12.34 -22.32
C GLY A 77 -11.89 -11.92 -22.34
N SER A 78 -12.19 -11.08 -23.33
CA SER A 78 -13.50 -10.60 -23.78
C SER A 78 -14.40 -11.75 -24.30
N PRO A 79 -15.70 -11.54 -24.59
CA PRO A 79 -16.03 -10.88 -25.86
C PRO A 79 -17.24 -9.93 -25.82
N SER A 80 -17.15 -8.93 -26.68
CA SER A 80 -18.23 -8.34 -27.48
C SER A 80 -19.61 -8.98 -27.31
N VAL A 81 -20.55 -8.26 -26.68
CA VAL A 81 -21.98 -8.47 -26.94
C VAL A 81 -22.41 -7.46 -28.00
N CYS A 82 -22.41 -7.94 -29.24
CA CYS A 82 -23.21 -7.38 -30.30
C CYS A 82 -24.66 -7.82 -30.02
N THR A 83 -25.45 -7.03 -29.31
CA THR A 83 -26.91 -7.24 -29.28
C THR A 83 -27.60 -6.00 -29.83
N ALA A 84 -27.83 -6.11 -31.14
CA ALA A 84 -28.86 -5.52 -31.99
C ALA A 84 -29.76 -4.42 -31.40
N GLU A 85 -29.77 -3.30 -32.11
CA GLU A 85 -30.96 -2.45 -32.24
C GLU A 85 -32.20 -3.28 -32.63
N PHE A 86 -33.30 -3.06 -31.91
CA PHE A 86 -34.66 -3.34 -32.38
C PHE A 86 -35.63 -2.43 -31.64
N ALA A 87 -36.27 -1.50 -32.35
CA ALA A 87 -37.74 -1.38 -32.41
C ALA A 87 -38.15 -0.12 -33.19
N GLY A 88 -38.39 -0.30 -34.49
CA GLY A 88 -39.28 0.53 -35.29
C GLY A 88 -40.23 -0.37 -36.07
N ALA A 89 -41.52 -0.34 -35.72
CA ALA A 89 -42.67 -0.75 -36.55
C ALA A 89 -43.98 -0.45 -35.79
N ASP A 90 -44.57 0.72 -36.05
CA ASP A 90 -45.94 0.95 -36.58
C ASP A 90 -46.27 2.45 -36.48
#